data_AF-T1EJQ4-F1
#
_entry.id   AF-T1EJQ4-F1
#
_cell.length_a   1.000
_cell.length_b   1.000
_cell.length_c   1.000
_cell.angle_alpha   90.00
_cell.angle_beta   90.00
_cell.angle_gamma   90.00
#
_symmetry.space_group_name_H-M   'P 1'
#
loop_
_entity.id
_entity.type
_entity.pdbx_description
1 polymer ?
#
loop_
_entity_poly.entity_id
_entity_poly.type
_entity_poly.pdbx_seq_one_letter_code
_entity_poly.pdbx_strand_id
1 'polypeptide(L)'
;WFHGLLSRQEAELLLRDSVEGSYLVRISESNNKDYSLSLSDSGYLHIKIIISCDDMFILGQFSQPFVSVASIIEFFASNKLPIKGTRHILLSHPI
;
A
#
# COMPACT_ATOMS: atom_id res chain seq x y z
N TRP A 1 8.71 0.97 -6.79
CA TRP A 1 7.51 0.92 -5.94
C TRP A 1 6.20 1.22 -6.64
N PHE A 2 6.08 2.14 -7.63
CA PHE A 2 4.82 2.35 -8.36
C PHE A 2 4.80 1.59 -9.70
N HIS A 3 3.77 0.77 -9.93
CA HIS A 3 3.67 -0.15 -11.07
C HIS A 3 2.49 0.14 -12.02
N GLY A 4 1.75 1.23 -11.81
CA GLY A 4 0.64 1.61 -12.69
C GLY A 4 -0.49 0.58 -12.72
N LEU A 5 -0.96 0.22 -13.92
CA LEU A 5 -1.99 -0.81 -14.13
C LEU A 5 -1.38 -2.19 -13.89
N LEU A 6 -1.56 -2.70 -12.67
CA LEU A 6 -1.11 -4.02 -12.25
C LEU A 6 -2.26 -4.69 -11.49
N SER A 7 -2.61 -5.90 -11.88
CA SER A 7 -3.65 -6.67 -11.19
C SER A 7 -3.20 -7.09 -9.79
N ARG A 8 -4.17 -7.47 -8.95
CA ARG A 8 -3.87 -8.06 -7.64
C ARG A 8 -3.01 -9.30 -7.79
N GLN A 9 -3.35 -10.16 -8.74
CA GLN A 9 -2.66 -11.43 -8.95
C GLN A 9 -1.21 -11.22 -9.44
N GLU A 10 -0.99 -10.30 -10.37
CA GLU A 10 0.38 -9.93 -10.79
C GLU A 10 1.19 -9.33 -9.64
N ALA A 11 0.57 -8.52 -8.77
CA ALA A 11 1.24 -8.00 -7.58
C ALA A 11 1.66 -9.11 -6.61
N GLU A 12 0.80 -10.11 -6.37
CA GLU A 12 1.13 -11.27 -5.53
C GLU A 12 2.26 -12.10 -6.16
N LEU A 13 2.29 -12.24 -7.50
CA LEU A 13 3.40 -12.92 -8.21
C LEU A 13 4.73 -12.20 -8.02
N LEU A 14 4.76 -10.86 -8.11
CA LEU A 14 5.96 -10.06 -7.87
C LEU A 14 6.44 -10.15 -6.40
N LEU A 15 5.53 -10.41 -5.46
CA LEU A 15 5.82 -10.51 -4.03
C LEU A 15 6.13 -11.94 -3.55
N ARG A 16 5.94 -12.97 -4.38
CA ARG A 16 5.87 -14.40 -4.00
C ARG A 16 7.08 -14.93 -3.22
N ASP A 17 8.25 -14.36 -3.43
CA ASP A 17 9.50 -14.75 -2.75
C ASP A 17 10.22 -13.54 -2.15
N SER A 18 9.48 -12.45 -1.93
CA SER A 18 10.01 -11.21 -1.38
C SER A 18 10.07 -11.24 0.14
N VAL A 19 11.04 -10.52 0.71
CA VAL A 19 11.19 -10.39 2.16
C VAL A 19 10.00 -9.66 2.78
N GLU A 20 9.69 -9.93 4.06
CA GLU A 20 8.62 -9.23 4.79
C GLU A 20 8.81 -7.70 4.72
N GLY A 21 7.71 -6.97 4.54
CA GLY A 21 7.77 -5.51 4.33
C GLY A 21 8.15 -5.11 2.90
N SER A 22 8.27 -6.07 1.98
CA SER A 22 8.31 -5.77 0.54
C SER A 22 6.96 -5.27 0.06
N TYR A 23 6.97 -4.24 -0.78
CA TYR A 23 5.73 -3.57 -1.19
C TYR A 23 5.79 -2.97 -2.58
N LEU A 24 4.61 -2.76 -3.15
CA LEU A 24 4.39 -1.97 -4.36
C LEU A 24 3.04 -1.26 -4.29
N VAL A 25 2.91 -0.19 -5.07
CA VAL A 25 1.66 0.52 -5.30
C VAL A 25 1.23 0.34 -6.74
N ARG A 26 -0.05 0.10 -6.94
CA ARG A 26 -0.72 -0.09 -8.23
C ARG A 26 -2.01 0.71 -8.29
N ILE A 27 -2.53 0.94 -9.49
CA ILE A 27 -3.88 1.46 -9.69
C ILE A 27 -4.88 0.39 -9.26
N SER A 28 -5.94 0.81 -8.55
CA SER A 28 -6.98 -0.10 -8.07
C SER A 28 -7.81 -0.66 -9.24
N GLU A 29 -7.91 -1.98 -9.33
CA GLU A 29 -8.74 -2.67 -10.33
C GLU A 29 -10.23 -2.35 -10.16
N SER A 30 -10.66 -2.15 -8.92
CA SER A 30 -12.06 -1.87 -8.59
C SER A 30 -12.49 -0.42 -8.86
N ASN A 31 -11.53 0.50 -8.92
CA ASN A 31 -11.77 1.92 -9.16
C ASN A 31 -10.46 2.55 -9.64
N ASN A 32 -10.39 2.95 -10.91
CA ASN A 32 -9.17 3.48 -11.52
C ASN A 32 -8.75 4.87 -11.02
N LYS A 33 -9.58 5.52 -10.20
CA LYS A 33 -9.23 6.76 -9.49
C LYS A 33 -8.46 6.52 -8.19
N ASP A 34 -8.53 5.29 -7.67
CA ASP A 34 -7.88 4.90 -6.42
C ASP A 34 -6.58 4.13 -6.71
N TYR A 35 -5.75 4.01 -5.68
CA TYR A 35 -4.57 3.15 -5.70
C TYR A 35 -4.74 1.99 -4.72
N SER A 36 -3.83 1.02 -4.80
CA SER A 36 -3.72 -0.09 -3.86
C SER A 36 -2.25 -0.28 -3.50
N LEU A 37 -1.97 -0.30 -2.21
CA LEU A 37 -0.70 -0.77 -1.65
C LEU A 37 -0.79 -2.28 -1.48
N SER A 38 0.05 -3.02 -2.18
CA SER A 38 0.24 -4.47 -2.01
C SER A 38 1.55 -4.69 -1.25
N LEU A 39 1.53 -5.53 -0.22
CA LEU A 39 2.72 -5.85 0.56
C LEU A 39 2.80 -7.33 0.95
N SER A 40 4.03 -7.81 1.12
CA SER A 40 4.34 -9.13 1.67
C SER A 40 4.30 -9.11 3.20
N ASP A 41 3.39 -9.90 3.78
CA ASP A 41 3.19 -10.09 5.23
C ASP A 41 2.74 -11.53 5.52
N SER A 42 3.67 -12.46 5.73
CA SER A 42 3.39 -13.90 5.95
C SER A 42 2.41 -14.53 4.91
N GLY A 43 2.30 -13.90 3.74
CA GLY A 43 1.15 -13.89 2.86
C GLY A 43 1.12 -12.55 2.12
N TYR A 44 -0.06 -12.01 1.81
CA TYR A 44 -0.19 -10.71 1.17
C TYR A 44 -1.26 -9.84 1.83
N LEU A 45 -0.96 -8.55 1.97
CA LEU A 45 -1.92 -7.55 2.41
C LEU A 45 -2.10 -6.51 1.30
N HIS A 46 -3.37 -6.17 1.02
CA HIS A 46 -3.73 -5.14 0.04
C HIS A 46 -4.58 -4.08 0.72
N ILE A 47 -4.09 -2.85 0.73
CA ILE A 47 -4.76 -1.71 1.36
C ILE A 47 -5.08 -0.68 0.29
N LYS A 48 -6.35 -0.26 0.22
CA LYS A 48 -6.75 0.80 -0.70
C LYS A 48 -6.15 2.14 -0.27
N ILE A 49 -5.77 2.94 -1.25
CA ILE A 49 -5.47 4.36 -1.08
C ILE A 49 -6.53 5.12 -1.86
N ILE A 50 -7.38 5.84 -1.15
CA ILE A 50 -8.49 6.60 -1.72
C ILE A 50 -8.17 8.09 -1.71
N ILE A 51 -8.72 8.81 -2.68
CA ILE A 51 -8.69 10.27 -2.71
C ILE A 51 -9.92 10.79 -1.97
N SER A 52 -9.71 11.63 -0.95
CA SER A 52 -10.78 12.29 -0.21
C SER A 52 -11.36 13.47 -0.99
N CYS A 53 -12.43 14.08 -0.48
CA CYS A 53 -13.04 15.25 -1.09
C CYS A 53 -12.15 16.50 -1.15
N ASP A 54 -11.06 16.54 -0.38
CA ASP A 54 -10.13 17.67 -0.30
C ASP A 54 -8.85 17.42 -1.11
N ASP A 55 -8.90 16.52 -2.12
CA ASP A 55 -7.76 16.09 -2.95
C ASP A 55 -6.58 15.50 -2.14
N MET A 56 -6.86 14.99 -0.93
CA MET A 56 -5.88 14.32 -0.08
C MET A 56 -5.99 12.80 -0.20
N PHE A 57 -4.91 12.09 0.09
CA PHE A 57 -4.81 10.63 -0.01
C PHE A 57 -4.93 9.98 1.36
N ILE A 58 -5.77 8.95 1.47
CA ILE A 58 -5.98 8.20 2.72
C ILE A 58 -5.67 6.72 2.45
N LEU A 59 -4.79 6.12 3.26
CA LEU A 59 -4.50 4.69 3.28
C LEU A 59 -5.49 3.94 4.20
N GLY A 60 -6.30 3.04 3.64
CA GLY A 60 -7.30 2.28 4.39
C GLY A 60 -8.45 3.17 4.90
N GLN A 61 -8.96 2.87 6.10
CA GLN A 61 -10.12 3.58 6.68
C GLN A 61 -9.76 4.57 7.80
N PHE A 62 -8.56 4.48 8.38
CA PHE A 62 -8.22 5.18 9.63
C PHE A 62 -6.86 5.89 9.61
N SER A 63 -6.18 5.95 8.47
CA SER A 63 -4.96 6.77 8.40
C SER A 63 -5.30 8.25 8.29
N GLN A 64 -4.37 9.08 8.74
CA GLN A 64 -4.42 10.52 8.48
C GLN A 64 -4.38 10.81 6.97
N PRO A 65 -4.91 11.95 6.51
CA PRO A 65 -4.78 12.36 5.11
C PRO A 65 -3.35 12.79 4.77
N PHE A 66 -2.94 12.54 3.53
CA PHE A 66 -1.62 12.84 3.00
C PHE A 66 -1.72 13.64 1.70
N VAL A 67 -0.73 14.48 1.40
CA VAL A 67 -0.73 15.31 0.17
C VAL A 67 -0.43 14.51 -1.10
N SER A 68 0.16 13.32 -0.97
CA SER A 68 0.45 12.43 -2.09
C SER A 68 0.59 10.97 -1.64
N VAL A 69 0.49 10.04 -2.60
CA VAL A 69 0.84 8.64 -2.38
C VAL A 69 2.30 8.49 -1.94
N ALA A 70 3.23 9.28 -2.48
CA ALA A 70 4.63 9.23 -2.07
C ALA A 70 4.81 9.57 -0.57
N SER A 71 4.08 10.58 -0.07
CA SER A 71 4.12 10.93 1.36
C SER A 71 3.52 9.85 2.27
N ILE A 72 2.57 9.05 1.79
CA ILE A 72 2.10 7.84 2.50
C ILE A 72 3.25 6.86 2.65
N ILE A 73 3.95 6.58 1.54
CA ILE A 73 5.04 5.60 1.51
C ILE A 73 6.18 6.04 2.42
N GLU A 74 6.60 7.30 2.33
CA GLU A 74 7.66 7.86 3.18
C GLU A 74 7.28 7.78 4.67
N PHE A 75 6.04 8.13 5.02
CA PHE A 75 5.57 8.04 6.40
C PHE A 75 5.60 6.61 6.92
N PHE A 76 5.05 5.64 6.17
CA PHE A 76 4.97 4.24 6.60
C PHE A 76 6.26 3.43 6.39
N ALA A 77 7.30 4.03 5.78
CA ALA A 77 8.65 3.49 5.82
C ALA A 77 9.27 3.62 7.23
N SER A 78 8.87 4.65 7.99
CA SER A 78 9.37 4.91 9.35
C SER A 78 8.32 4.65 10.44
N ASN A 79 7.04 4.59 10.08
CA ASN A 79 5.91 4.39 11.00
C ASN A 79 5.18 3.10 10.68
N LYS A 80 4.78 2.35 11.71
CA LYS A 80 4.11 1.07 11.56
C LYS A 80 2.71 1.24 10.97
N LEU A 81 2.33 0.36 10.03
CA LEU A 81 0.96 0.32 9.50
C LEU A 81 -0.06 0.05 10.63
N PRO A 82 -1.21 0.75 10.65
CA PRO A 82 -2.23 0.60 11.69
C PRO A 82 -3.12 -0.63 11.40
N ILE A 83 -2.55 -1.83 11.49
CA ILE A 83 -3.26 -3.09 11.26
C ILE A 83 -3.77 -3.64 12.61
N LYS A 84 -5.08 -3.88 12.74
CA LYS A 84 -5.66 -4.46 13.96
C LYS A 84 -5.16 -5.89 14.15
N GLY A 85 -4.70 -6.23 15.36
CA GLY A 85 -4.35 -7.61 15.72
C GLY A 85 -2.85 -7.93 15.83
N THR A 86 -2.03 -7.00 16.32
CA THR A 86 -0.63 -7.20 16.81
C THR A 86 0.52 -7.30 15.81
N ARG A 87 0.30 -7.07 14.51
CA ARG A 87 1.40 -7.07 13.52
C ARG A 87 1.84 -5.66 13.16
N HIS A 88 3.14 -5.45 13.20
CA HIS A 88 3.79 -4.16 13.02
C HIS A 88 4.70 -4.21 11.80
N ILE A 89 4.23 -3.66 10.69
CA ILE A 89 4.96 -3.73 9.42
C ILE A 89 5.29 -2.33 8.95
N LEU A 90 6.52 -2.20 8.47
CA LEU A 90 7.05 -1.03 7.79
C LEU A 90 7.12 -1.31 6.30
N LEU A 91 7.06 -0.24 5.51
CA LEU A 91 7.33 -0.29 4.08
C LEU A 91 8.84 -0.23 3.86
N SER A 92 9.47 -1.39 3.90
CA SER A 92 10.94 -1.50 3.97
C SER A 92 11.59 -1.73 2.62
N HIS A 93 10.95 -2.52 1.74
CA HIS A 93 11.59 -3.01 0.52
C HIS A 93 10.72 -2.70 -0.72
N PRO A 94 10.95 -1.57 -1.40
CA PRO A 94 10.20 -1.25 -2.61
C PRO A 94 10.53 -2.24 -3.74
N ILE A 95 9.49 -2.83 -4.33
CA ILE A 95 9.57 -3.62 -5.57
C ILE A 95 9.32 -2.71 -6.79
#